data_AF-A0A196QM71-F1
#
_entry.id   AF-A0A196QM71-F1
#
_cell.length_a   1.000
_cell.length_b   1.000
_cell.length_c   1.000
_cell.angle_alpha   90.00
_cell.angle_beta   90.00
_cell.angle_gamma   90.00
#
_symmetry.space_group_name_H-M   'P 1'
#
loop_
_entity.id
_entity.type
_entity.pdbx_description
1 polymer ?
#
loop_
_entity_poly.entity_id
_entity_poly.type
_entity_poly.pdbx_seq_one_letter_code
_entity_poly.pdbx_strand_id
1 'polypeptide(L)'
;MQLDTQTTRKPGPRRLFFDLSSILGYEIHLVVYGWQAKQPLNWLSHNRTAVIAQGSFLQAPGLPVFTLKDKEGSGLAEQIPLEVARVARFMPAIDFELCQACAVSDAALQLARDAPLLFILLVEFARKNSSSTYQFEDLLGLKRTDILERMGLPGSPSLARLIRRIALSPLLPWELEDVTEALGKPEFLALLRHHPRLHLNHLRFLLRLQHRIDPCMLNLIDGHSSAQDINWVCRMIRDTRNLARGNEDVLTGVTSKQSLQDLHDKLVERFNRDHGKDPAAYRALLSERLKAEHGDYPPTPLPAIDGIEPLSSWLDLLEEGALMHHCVGSYDNHVADGHVFIYRMVQPERLTISLEKKSDEWIVGEVRGYCNASPSAGALEIVRRWVEF
;
A
#
# COMPACT_ATOMS: atom_id res chain seq x y z
N MET A 1 55.69 -37.55 16.85
CA MET A 1 54.68 -37.43 15.79
C MET A 1 53.57 -36.54 16.33
N GLN A 2 53.76 -35.21 16.25
CA GLN A 2 52.79 -34.21 16.70
C GLN A 2 51.75 -34.03 15.59
N LEU A 3 50.48 -34.21 15.92
CA LEU A 3 49.37 -33.87 15.05
C LEU A 3 49.19 -32.36 15.08
N ASP A 4 49.41 -31.77 13.91
CA ASP A 4 49.22 -30.37 13.61
C ASP A 4 47.71 -30.05 13.66
N THR A 5 47.30 -29.33 14.70
CA THR A 5 45.98 -28.69 14.79
C THR A 5 45.87 -27.64 13.70
N GLN A 6 45.18 -27.99 12.61
CA GLN A 6 44.71 -27.03 11.62
C GLN A 6 43.78 -26.03 12.29
N THR A 7 44.35 -24.89 12.64
CA THR A 7 43.65 -23.67 12.98
C THR A 7 42.89 -23.22 11.74
N THR A 8 41.56 -23.33 11.78
CA THR A 8 40.66 -22.69 10.80
C THR A 8 40.89 -21.19 10.87
N ARG A 9 41.76 -20.68 9.99
CA ARG A 9 41.97 -19.24 9.80
C ARG A 9 40.64 -18.62 9.39
N LYS A 10 40.09 -17.75 10.24
CA LYS A 10 39.03 -16.81 9.82
C LYS A 10 39.56 -16.04 8.59
N PRO A 11 38.86 -16.05 7.45
CA PRO A 11 39.29 -15.27 6.29
C PRO A 11 39.30 -13.79 6.68
N GLY A 12 40.44 -13.13 6.45
CA GLY A 12 40.60 -11.69 6.68
C GLY A 12 39.63 -10.87 5.81
N PRO A 13 39.56 -9.55 6.03
CA PRO A 13 38.60 -8.67 5.37
C PRO A 13 38.75 -8.71 3.84
N ARG A 14 37.83 -9.42 3.16
CA ARG A 14 37.83 -9.61 1.70
C ARG A 14 37.23 -8.36 1.04
N ARG A 15 38.01 -7.71 0.18
CA ARG A 15 37.47 -6.78 -0.82
C ARG A 15 36.86 -7.61 -1.94
N LEU A 16 35.63 -7.28 -2.31
CA LEU A 16 34.90 -7.93 -3.39
C LEU A 16 34.97 -7.04 -4.64
N PHE A 17 35.25 -7.68 -5.77
CA PHE A 17 35.42 -7.00 -7.06
C PHE A 17 34.32 -7.48 -8.01
N PHE A 18 33.55 -6.54 -8.52
CA PHE A 18 32.45 -6.78 -9.45
C PHE A 18 32.75 -6.07 -10.76
N ASP A 19 32.84 -6.84 -11.85
CA ASP A 19 32.98 -6.29 -13.20
C ASP A 19 31.58 -6.01 -13.75
N LEU A 20 31.24 -4.73 -13.89
CA LEU A 20 29.94 -4.30 -14.38
C LEU A 20 30.00 -3.89 -15.87
N SER A 21 31.15 -4.11 -16.52
CA SER A 21 31.42 -3.56 -17.85
C SER A 21 30.47 -4.10 -18.92
N SER A 22 30.15 -5.39 -18.86
CA SER A 22 29.20 -6.01 -19.80
C SER A 22 27.77 -5.52 -19.62
N ILE A 23 27.39 -5.11 -18.40
CA ILE A 23 26.05 -4.63 -18.07
C ILE A 23 25.87 -3.18 -18.51
N LEU A 24 26.90 -2.36 -18.30
CA LEU A 24 26.84 -0.91 -18.51
C LEU A 24 27.37 -0.47 -19.90
N GLY A 25 28.01 -1.36 -20.65
CA GLY A 25 28.50 -1.08 -22.01
C GLY A 25 29.78 -0.23 -22.06
N TYR A 26 30.43 0.00 -20.92
CA TYR A 26 31.73 0.66 -20.80
C TYR A 26 32.51 0.08 -19.62
N GLU A 27 33.83 0.23 -19.61
CA GLU A 27 34.68 -0.38 -18.59
C GLU A 27 34.50 0.25 -17.20
N ILE A 28 34.00 -0.55 -16.26
CA ILE A 28 33.77 -0.12 -14.87
C ILE A 28 33.78 -1.31 -13.92
N HIS A 29 34.53 -1.15 -12.85
CA HIS A 29 34.64 -2.12 -11.76
C HIS A 29 34.12 -1.49 -10.48
N LEU A 30 33.29 -2.23 -9.75
CA LEU A 30 32.83 -1.88 -8.42
C LEU A 30 33.61 -2.69 -7.40
N VAL A 31 34.19 -2.01 -6.42
CA VAL A 31 34.84 -2.61 -5.26
C VAL A 31 33.98 -2.38 -4.04
N VAL A 32 33.56 -3.45 -3.37
CA VAL A 32 32.82 -3.37 -2.11
C VAL A 32 33.62 -4.04 -1.00
N TYR A 33 33.67 -3.41 0.16
CA TYR A 33 34.33 -3.95 1.34
C TYR A 33 33.41 -4.96 2.01
N GLY A 34 33.89 -6.20 2.19
CA GLY A 34 33.13 -7.26 2.83
C GLY A 34 32.75 -6.96 4.29
N TRP A 35 31.86 -7.79 4.85
CA TRP A 35 31.29 -7.55 6.18
C TRP A 35 32.33 -7.47 7.30
N GLN A 36 33.42 -8.23 7.19
CA GLN A 36 34.50 -8.28 8.19
C GLN A 36 35.54 -7.15 8.01
N ALA A 37 35.34 -6.22 7.07
CA ALA A 37 36.24 -5.09 6.86
C ALA A 37 36.16 -4.06 7.99
N LYS A 38 37.21 -3.23 8.12
CA LYS A 38 37.22 -2.09 9.06
C LYS A 38 36.08 -1.09 8.78
N GLN A 39 35.70 -0.98 7.51
CA GLN A 39 34.56 -0.19 7.04
C GLN A 39 33.70 -1.08 6.15
N PRO A 40 32.81 -1.90 6.73
CA PRO A 40 31.96 -2.81 5.98
C PRO A 40 31.10 -2.05 4.99
N LEU A 41 30.93 -2.61 3.78
CA LEU A 41 30.04 -2.07 2.74
C LEU A 41 30.39 -0.65 2.25
N ASN A 42 31.58 -0.13 2.59
CA ASN A 42 32.15 0.95 1.80
C ASN A 42 32.36 0.47 0.38
N TRP A 43 32.23 1.38 -0.59
CA TRP A 43 32.43 1.03 -1.98
C TRP A 43 33.04 2.17 -2.77
N LEU A 44 33.71 1.79 -3.85
CA LEU A 44 34.18 2.70 -4.89
C LEU A 44 34.03 2.03 -6.24
N SER A 45 33.78 2.82 -7.27
CA SER A 45 33.84 2.39 -8.66
C SER A 45 35.05 3.03 -9.34
N HIS A 46 35.70 2.28 -10.23
CA HIS A 46 36.85 2.76 -10.98
C HIS A 46 36.88 2.20 -12.40
N ASN A 47 37.56 2.91 -13.29
CA ASN A 47 38.00 2.38 -14.58
C ASN A 47 39.52 2.15 -14.54
N ARG A 48 40.17 1.99 -15.71
CA ARG A 48 41.63 1.80 -15.81
C ARG A 48 42.46 2.97 -15.28
N THR A 49 41.90 4.17 -15.29
CA THR A 49 42.68 5.40 -15.13
C THR A 49 42.34 6.19 -13.87
N ALA A 50 41.13 6.02 -13.32
CA ALA A 50 40.67 6.79 -12.17
C ALA A 50 39.53 6.12 -11.40
N VAL A 51 39.34 6.57 -10.15
CA VAL A 51 38.11 6.36 -9.39
C VAL A 51 37.02 7.24 -10.00
N ILE A 52 35.88 6.64 -10.34
CA ILE A 52 34.72 7.31 -10.94
C ILE A 52 33.80 7.83 -9.85
N ALA A 53 33.48 6.98 -8.88
CA ALA A 53 32.63 7.32 -7.76
C ALA A 53 33.05 6.54 -6.51
N GLN A 54 32.65 7.04 -5.35
CA GLN A 54 32.75 6.33 -4.08
C GLN A 54 31.56 6.71 -3.23
N GLY A 55 31.03 5.76 -2.47
CA GLY A 55 29.94 6.01 -1.54
C GLY A 55 30.45 6.33 -0.16
N SER A 56 29.81 7.28 0.49
CA SER A 56 29.91 7.46 1.93
C SER A 56 28.86 6.62 2.66
N PHE A 57 28.70 6.87 3.96
CA PHE A 57 27.70 6.21 4.79
C PHE A 57 26.27 6.49 4.27
N LEU A 58 25.45 5.45 4.18
CA LEU A 58 24.08 5.44 3.62
C LEU A 58 24.00 5.91 2.16
N GLN A 59 25.06 5.68 1.39
CA GLN A 59 25.06 5.85 -0.06
C GLN A 59 25.31 4.51 -0.73
N ALA A 60 24.29 3.91 -1.33
CA ALA A 60 24.45 2.68 -2.10
C ALA A 60 25.09 2.91 -3.48
N PRO A 61 25.73 1.87 -4.07
CA PRO A 61 26.23 1.91 -5.44
C PRO A 61 25.12 1.84 -6.51
N GLY A 62 23.84 1.92 -6.11
CA GLY A 62 22.69 1.77 -7.00
C GLY A 62 22.38 0.33 -7.42
N LEU A 63 22.96 -0.66 -6.74
CA LEU A 63 22.75 -2.08 -7.00
C LEU A 63 22.32 -2.78 -5.69
N PRO A 64 21.24 -3.59 -5.70
CA PRO A 64 20.83 -4.34 -4.53
C PRO A 64 21.90 -5.34 -4.10
N VAL A 65 22.03 -5.56 -2.78
CA VAL A 65 23.05 -6.43 -2.18
C VAL A 65 23.07 -7.83 -2.80
N PHE A 66 21.90 -8.40 -3.10
CA PHE A 66 21.77 -9.76 -3.66
C PHE A 66 22.21 -9.88 -5.13
N THR A 67 22.34 -8.76 -5.85
CA THR A 67 22.77 -8.74 -7.25
C THR A 67 24.30 -8.76 -7.39
N LEU A 68 25.02 -8.41 -6.32
CA LEU A 68 26.48 -8.31 -6.32
C LEU A 68 27.13 -9.68 -6.08
N LYS A 69 27.51 -10.36 -7.16
CA LYS A 69 28.23 -11.65 -7.16
C LYS A 69 29.56 -11.54 -7.88
N ASP A 70 30.61 -12.10 -7.28
CA ASP A 70 31.92 -12.17 -7.94
C ASP A 70 31.93 -13.23 -9.07
N LYS A 71 33.06 -13.33 -9.79
CA LYS A 71 33.22 -14.27 -10.91
C LYS A 71 33.10 -15.75 -10.50
N GLU A 72 33.28 -16.04 -9.22
CA GLU A 72 33.17 -17.40 -8.64
C GLU A 72 31.73 -17.70 -8.17
N GLY A 73 30.82 -16.73 -8.30
CA GLY A 73 29.43 -16.83 -7.89
C GLY A 73 29.18 -16.48 -6.41
N SER A 74 30.25 -16.19 -5.64
CA SER A 74 30.14 -15.80 -4.24
C SER A 74 29.62 -14.37 -4.13
N GLY A 75 28.46 -14.23 -3.50
CA GLY A 75 27.76 -12.95 -3.34
C GLY A 75 28.20 -12.13 -2.14
N LEU A 76 28.06 -10.81 -2.22
CA LEU A 76 28.14 -9.93 -1.04
C LEU A 76 27.13 -10.37 0.04
N ALA A 77 25.95 -10.82 -0.39
CA ALA A 77 24.91 -11.36 0.47
C ALA A 77 25.36 -12.55 1.36
N GLU A 78 26.33 -13.36 0.91
CA GLU A 78 26.83 -14.51 1.67
C GLU A 78 27.70 -14.09 2.86
N GLN A 79 28.26 -12.88 2.82
CA GLN A 79 29.07 -12.34 3.91
C GLN A 79 28.24 -11.61 4.97
N ILE A 80 26.99 -11.28 4.67
CA ILE A 80 26.14 -10.49 5.55
C ILE A 80 25.48 -11.42 6.58
N PRO A 81 25.54 -11.10 7.88
CA PRO A 81 24.89 -11.88 8.92
C PRO A 81 23.40 -12.08 8.65
N LEU A 82 22.90 -13.28 8.95
CA LEU A 82 21.51 -13.65 8.67
C LEU A 82 20.50 -12.69 9.29
N GLU A 83 20.76 -12.16 10.48
CA GLU A 83 19.92 -11.16 11.15
C GLU A 83 19.84 -9.83 10.40
N VAL A 84 20.95 -9.38 9.80
CA VAL A 84 21.00 -8.17 8.99
C VAL A 84 20.28 -8.40 7.67
N ALA A 85 20.53 -9.55 7.03
CA ALA A 85 19.84 -9.94 5.80
C ALA A 85 18.32 -10.03 5.99
N ARG A 86 17.83 -10.45 7.16
CA ARG A 86 16.39 -10.49 7.47
C ARG A 86 15.76 -9.09 7.45
N VAL A 87 16.43 -8.09 8.01
CA VAL A 87 15.92 -6.71 8.04
C VAL A 87 16.00 -6.08 6.66
N ALA A 88 17.11 -6.27 5.95
CA ALA A 88 17.31 -5.80 4.58
C ALA A 88 16.22 -6.31 3.61
N ARG A 89 15.74 -7.54 3.80
CA ARG A 89 14.65 -8.13 3.00
C ARG A 89 13.31 -7.42 3.15
N PHE A 90 13.08 -6.68 4.24
CA PHE A 90 11.85 -5.90 4.39
C PHE A 90 11.86 -4.63 3.56
N MET A 91 13.02 -4.15 3.09
CA MET A 91 13.08 -2.95 2.27
C MET A 91 14.17 -3.08 1.20
N PRO A 92 13.94 -3.88 0.14
CA PRO A 92 14.94 -4.15 -0.89
C PRO A 92 15.49 -2.89 -1.58
N ALA A 93 14.71 -1.81 -1.63
CA ALA A 93 15.10 -0.55 -2.27
C ALA A 93 16.23 0.20 -1.55
N ILE A 94 16.46 -0.09 -0.26
CA ILE A 94 17.56 0.48 0.55
C ILE A 94 18.29 -0.62 1.32
N ASP A 95 18.36 -1.83 0.74
CA ASP A 95 18.94 -3.01 1.41
C ASP A 95 20.41 -2.81 1.77
N PHE A 96 21.16 -2.14 0.90
CA PHE A 96 22.57 -1.81 1.08
C PHE A 96 22.77 -0.82 2.24
N GLU A 97 21.97 0.25 2.29
CA GLU A 97 21.99 1.24 3.36
C GLU A 97 21.59 0.63 4.70
N LEU A 98 20.60 -0.26 4.74
CA LEU A 98 20.22 -1.00 5.95
C LEU A 98 21.38 -1.87 6.44
N CYS A 99 22.08 -2.56 5.53
CA CYS A 99 23.24 -3.35 5.88
C CYS A 99 24.40 -2.48 6.37
N GLN A 100 24.66 -1.33 5.74
CA GLN A 100 25.66 -0.35 6.20
C GLN A 100 25.33 0.17 7.60
N ALA A 101 24.08 0.55 7.85
CA ALA A 101 23.61 1.02 9.14
C ALA A 101 23.79 -0.04 10.24
N CYS A 102 23.48 -1.30 9.95
CA CYS A 102 23.71 -2.41 10.87
C CYS A 102 25.20 -2.63 11.18
N ALA A 103 26.10 -2.30 10.26
CA ALA A 103 27.54 -2.48 10.45
C ALA A 103 28.19 -1.41 11.34
N VAL A 104 27.46 -0.34 11.69
CA VAL A 104 28.00 0.79 12.46
C VAL A 104 28.28 0.41 13.91
N SER A 105 27.33 -0.25 14.58
CA SER A 105 27.45 -0.55 16.01
C SER A 105 26.51 -1.67 16.46
N ASP A 106 26.80 -2.26 17.62
CA ASP A 106 25.92 -3.24 18.27
C ASP A 106 24.55 -2.66 18.61
N ALA A 107 24.47 -1.35 18.89
CA ALA A 107 23.20 -0.65 19.13
C ALA A 107 22.31 -0.65 17.87
N ALA A 108 22.91 -0.47 16.69
CA ALA A 108 22.20 -0.56 15.41
C ALA A 108 21.64 -1.97 15.18
N LEU A 109 22.47 -3.01 15.39
CA LEU A 109 22.03 -4.41 15.29
C LEU A 109 20.92 -4.75 16.28
N GLN A 110 21.03 -4.26 17.52
CA GLN A 110 20.02 -4.46 18.54
C GLN A 110 18.69 -3.80 18.15
N LEU A 111 18.71 -2.57 17.64
CA LEU A 111 17.50 -1.88 17.18
C LEU A 111 16.87 -2.58 15.98
N ALA A 112 17.68 -2.97 14.99
CA ALA A 112 17.25 -3.72 13.82
C ALA A 112 16.56 -5.04 14.20
N ARG A 113 17.09 -5.75 15.20
CA ARG A 113 16.51 -7.00 15.71
C ARG A 113 15.23 -6.80 16.53
N ASP A 114 15.22 -5.83 17.44
CA ASP A 114 14.13 -5.68 18.41
C ASP A 114 12.94 -4.87 17.87
N ALA A 115 13.21 -3.91 16.99
CA ALA A 115 12.21 -3.03 16.40
C ALA A 115 12.57 -2.71 14.94
N PRO A 116 12.49 -3.70 14.02
CA PRO A 116 12.95 -3.55 12.65
C PRO A 116 12.27 -2.40 11.90
N LEU A 117 10.98 -2.14 12.14
CA LEU A 117 10.29 -1.02 11.52
C LEU A 117 10.87 0.33 11.97
N LEU A 118 11.16 0.47 13.27
CA LEU A 118 11.77 1.69 13.81
C LEU A 118 13.17 1.89 13.22
N PHE A 119 13.93 0.81 13.07
CA PHE A 119 15.25 0.86 12.43
C PHE A 119 15.16 1.30 10.96
N ILE A 120 14.24 0.73 10.18
CA ILE A 120 14.05 1.11 8.76
C ILE A 120 13.68 2.59 8.65
N LEU A 121 12.75 3.08 9.47
CA LEU A 121 12.38 4.50 9.51
C LEU A 121 13.57 5.40 9.87
N LEU A 122 14.39 4.99 10.85
CA LEU A 122 15.57 5.73 11.26
C LEU A 122 16.64 5.80 10.15
N VAL A 123 16.87 4.70 9.44
CA VAL A 123 17.80 4.67 8.31
C VAL A 123 17.30 5.56 7.17
N GLU A 124 16.01 5.50 6.84
CA GLU A 124 15.43 6.36 5.81
C GLU A 124 15.50 7.84 6.20
N PHE A 125 15.22 8.16 7.47
CA PHE A 125 15.39 9.51 8.01
C PHE A 125 16.84 9.99 7.89
N ALA A 126 17.81 9.18 8.31
CA ALA A 126 19.23 9.52 8.25
C ALA A 126 19.71 9.72 6.81
N ARG A 127 19.25 8.87 5.88
CA ARG A 127 19.51 8.96 4.44
C ARG A 127 18.95 10.25 3.84
N LYS A 128 17.67 10.57 4.09
CA LYS A 128 17.03 11.82 3.64
C LYS A 128 17.74 13.08 4.17
N ASN A 129 18.35 12.98 5.36
CA ASN A 129 19.11 14.08 5.97
C ASN A 129 20.63 14.04 5.70
N SER A 130 21.11 13.12 4.84
CA SER A 130 22.55 12.95 4.54
C SER A 130 23.42 12.85 5.81
N SER A 131 22.93 12.12 6.81
CA SER A 131 23.60 12.02 8.11
C SER A 131 24.95 11.31 8.01
N SER A 132 25.94 11.78 8.75
CA SER A 132 27.21 11.07 8.92
C SER A 132 27.07 9.86 9.85
N THR A 133 28.06 8.96 9.86
CA THR A 133 28.10 7.82 10.79
C THR A 133 27.98 8.28 12.24
N TYR A 134 28.70 9.34 12.62
CA TYR A 134 28.66 9.89 13.97
C TYR A 134 27.26 10.41 14.34
N GLN A 135 26.60 11.15 13.43
CA GLN A 135 25.24 11.64 13.67
C GLN A 135 24.24 10.48 13.80
N PHE A 136 24.42 9.40 13.05
CA PHE A 136 23.58 8.21 13.16
C PHE A 136 23.81 7.47 14.49
N GLU A 137 25.06 7.34 14.95
CA GLU A 137 25.39 6.80 16.26
C GLU A 137 24.80 7.63 17.40
N ASP A 138 24.86 8.96 17.30
CA ASP A 138 24.20 9.86 18.26
C ASP A 138 22.69 9.59 18.33
N LEU A 139 22.02 9.38 17.17
CA LEU A 139 20.60 9.03 17.13
C LEU A 139 20.33 7.66 17.77
N LEU A 140 21.19 6.67 17.55
CA LEU A 140 21.07 5.34 18.16
C LEU A 140 21.22 5.36 19.68
N GLY A 141 21.94 6.35 20.23
CA GLY A 141 22.09 6.56 21.68
C GLY A 141 20.85 7.13 22.37
N LEU A 142 19.88 7.64 21.60
CA LEU A 142 18.67 8.24 22.13
C LEU A 142 17.67 7.18 22.63
N LYS A 143 16.76 7.60 23.52
CA LYS A 143 15.60 6.77 23.85
C LYS A 143 14.70 6.67 22.62
N ARG A 144 13.97 5.56 22.49
CA ARG A 144 13.06 5.33 21.34
C ARG A 144 12.01 6.42 21.16
N THR A 145 11.54 7.02 22.26
CA THR A 145 10.62 8.16 22.24
C THR A 145 11.24 9.37 21.55
N ASP A 146 12.50 9.63 21.85
CA ASP A 146 13.24 10.79 21.36
C ASP A 146 13.64 10.54 19.89
N ILE A 147 13.96 9.29 19.50
CA ILE A 147 14.15 8.88 18.09
C ILE A 147 12.88 9.19 17.28
N LEU A 148 11.70 8.82 17.79
CA LEU A 148 10.43 9.08 17.12
C LEU A 148 10.20 10.58 16.93
N GLU A 149 10.41 11.39 17.98
CA GLU A 149 10.30 12.85 17.89
C GLU A 149 11.23 13.46 16.85
N ARG A 150 12.48 12.99 16.76
CA ARG A 150 13.44 13.46 15.77
C ARG A 150 13.01 13.18 14.34
N MET A 151 12.25 12.10 14.11
CA MET A 151 11.64 11.76 12.82
C MET A 151 10.29 12.46 12.57
N GLY A 152 9.83 13.33 13.49
CA GLY A 152 8.54 14.01 13.39
C GLY A 152 7.34 13.13 13.77
N LEU A 153 7.56 11.98 14.42
CA LEU A 153 6.51 11.09 14.92
C LEU A 153 6.20 11.36 16.39
N PRO A 154 5.02 10.98 16.90
CA PRO A 154 4.70 11.12 18.32
C PRO A 154 5.69 10.38 19.24
N GLY A 155 6.43 11.12 20.08
CA GLY A 155 7.44 10.59 21.02
C GLY A 155 6.90 9.82 22.22
N SER A 156 5.95 8.92 22.03
CA SER A 156 5.28 8.22 23.13
C SER A 156 5.79 6.79 23.31
N PRO A 157 5.90 6.30 24.57
CA PRO A 157 6.19 4.89 24.83
C PRO A 157 5.13 3.94 24.25
N SER A 158 3.90 4.44 24.06
CA SER A 158 2.81 3.69 23.44
C SER A 158 3.06 3.49 21.94
N LEU A 159 3.52 4.51 21.21
CA LEU A 159 3.89 4.36 19.79
C LEU A 159 5.09 3.45 19.62
N ALA A 160 6.13 3.60 20.45
CA ALA A 160 7.30 2.71 20.40
C ALA A 160 6.92 1.23 20.62
N ARG A 161 5.99 0.94 21.54
CA ARG A 161 5.46 -0.42 21.75
C ARG A 161 4.58 -0.88 20.60
N LEU A 162 3.80 0.02 20.00
CA LEU A 162 2.94 -0.29 18.85
C LEU A 162 3.78 -0.67 17.63
N ILE A 163 4.77 0.14 17.25
CA ILE A 163 5.68 -0.11 16.12
C ILE A 163 6.36 -1.48 16.24
N ARG A 164 6.81 -1.84 17.44
CA ARG A 164 7.43 -3.15 17.71
C ARG A 164 6.49 -4.35 17.45
N ARG A 165 5.17 -4.14 17.55
CA ARG A 165 4.15 -5.19 17.35
C ARG A 165 3.71 -5.33 15.90
N ILE A 166 4.06 -4.38 15.03
CA ILE A 166 3.68 -4.42 13.61
C ILE A 166 4.51 -5.50 12.91
N ALA A 167 3.85 -6.55 12.45
CA ALA A 167 4.46 -7.53 11.59
C ALA A 167 4.76 -6.91 10.22
N LEU A 168 5.99 -7.11 9.76
CA LEU A 168 6.49 -6.58 8.51
C LEU A 168 6.37 -7.58 7.36
N SER A 169 6.11 -7.02 6.20
CA SER A 169 6.28 -7.63 4.88
C SER A 169 7.27 -6.76 4.08
N PRO A 170 7.80 -7.23 2.94
CA PRO A 170 8.56 -6.38 2.05
C PRO A 170 7.78 -5.10 1.71
N LEU A 171 8.46 -3.96 1.85
CA LEU A 171 7.95 -2.61 1.63
C LEU A 171 8.58 -2.02 0.37
N LEU A 172 7.77 -1.25 -0.34
CA LEU A 172 8.21 -0.38 -1.42
C LEU A 172 8.44 1.06 -0.87
N PRO A 173 9.25 1.89 -1.54
CA PRO A 173 9.54 3.26 -1.09
C PRO A 173 8.31 4.08 -0.71
N TRP A 174 7.29 4.09 -1.57
CA TRP A 174 6.04 4.82 -1.30
C TRP A 174 5.21 4.21 -0.16
N GLU A 175 5.31 2.90 0.08
CA GLU A 175 4.61 2.27 1.20
C GLU A 175 5.24 2.66 2.54
N LEU A 176 6.55 2.94 2.58
CA LEU A 176 7.20 3.45 3.78
C LEU A 176 6.73 4.88 4.11
N GLU A 177 6.44 5.67 3.08
CA GLU A 177 5.87 7.02 3.24
C GLU A 177 4.44 6.94 3.78
N ASP A 178 3.59 6.08 3.22
CA ASP A 178 2.26 5.75 3.76
C ASP A 178 2.36 5.31 5.23
N VAL A 179 3.28 4.41 5.57
CA VAL A 179 3.47 3.95 6.95
C VAL A 179 3.83 5.10 7.88
N THR A 180 4.73 5.99 7.45
CA THR A 180 5.14 7.16 8.23
C THR A 180 3.97 8.11 8.45
N GLU A 181 3.18 8.40 7.41
CA GLU A 181 1.99 9.23 7.49
C GLU A 181 0.96 8.64 8.47
N ALA A 182 0.67 7.34 8.36
CA ALA A 182 -0.30 6.66 9.20
C ALA A 182 0.11 6.65 10.69
N LEU A 183 1.41 6.48 10.99
CA LEU A 183 1.93 6.52 12.35
C LEU A 183 1.90 7.93 12.95
N GLY A 184 1.83 8.97 12.12
CA GLY A 184 1.65 10.36 12.54
C GLY A 184 0.24 10.72 13.00
N LYS A 185 -0.78 9.90 12.69
CA LYS A 185 -2.20 10.19 12.95
C LYS A 185 -2.69 9.63 14.29
N PRO A 186 -2.94 10.45 15.33
CA PRO A 186 -3.32 9.97 16.67
C PRO A 186 -4.59 9.13 16.69
N GLU A 187 -5.56 9.44 15.84
CA GLU A 187 -6.82 8.72 15.67
C GLU A 187 -6.60 7.27 15.18
N PHE A 188 -5.60 7.05 14.32
CA PHE A 188 -5.22 5.71 13.87
C PHE A 188 -4.55 4.93 14.99
N LEU A 189 -3.65 5.57 15.74
CA LEU A 189 -2.97 4.94 16.86
C LEU A 189 -3.95 4.50 17.96
N ALA A 190 -5.04 5.25 18.17
CA ALA A 190 -6.09 4.89 19.12
C ALA A 190 -6.80 3.59 18.72
N LEU A 191 -7.12 3.42 17.43
CA LEU A 191 -7.77 2.21 16.89
C LEU A 191 -6.86 0.98 16.99
N LEU A 192 -5.57 1.14 16.66
CA LEU A 192 -4.61 0.03 16.57
C LEU A 192 -4.14 -0.50 17.94
N ARG A 193 -4.25 0.31 19.00
CA ARG A 193 -3.66 0.05 20.33
C ARG A 193 -3.96 -1.35 20.86
N HIS A 194 -5.21 -1.79 20.76
CA HIS A 194 -5.70 -3.03 21.36
C HIS A 194 -5.78 -4.20 20.37
N HIS A 195 -5.57 -3.96 19.07
CA HIS A 195 -5.67 -5.02 18.08
C HIS A 195 -4.50 -6.02 18.25
N PRO A 196 -4.74 -7.33 18.43
CA PRO A 196 -3.72 -8.26 18.92
C PRO A 196 -2.58 -8.52 17.92
N ARG A 197 -2.86 -8.56 16.61
CA ARG A 197 -1.92 -8.95 15.55
C ARG A 197 -1.81 -7.86 14.49
N LEU A 198 -0.98 -6.86 14.76
CA LEU A 198 -0.79 -5.73 13.85
C LEU A 198 0.08 -6.11 12.65
N HIS A 199 -0.24 -5.51 11.51
CA HIS A 199 0.43 -5.71 10.22
C HIS A 199 0.44 -4.37 9.48
N LEU A 200 1.37 -4.19 8.54
CA LEU A 200 1.45 -2.98 7.69
C LEU A 200 0.14 -2.70 6.94
N ASN A 201 -0.60 -3.75 6.56
CA ASN A 201 -1.89 -3.63 5.88
C ASN A 201 -2.94 -2.86 6.70
N HIS A 202 -2.87 -2.84 8.03
CA HIS A 202 -3.78 -2.04 8.85
C HIS A 202 -3.54 -0.54 8.67
N LEU A 203 -2.27 -0.12 8.58
CA LEU A 203 -1.92 1.29 8.33
C LEU A 203 -2.39 1.71 6.94
N ARG A 204 -2.14 0.85 5.94
CA ARG A 204 -2.59 1.02 4.55
C ARG A 204 -4.11 1.08 4.41
N PHE A 205 -4.82 0.28 5.21
CA PHE A 205 -6.29 0.29 5.27
C PHE A 205 -6.81 1.60 5.86
N LEU A 206 -6.27 2.01 7.00
CA LEU A 206 -6.67 3.26 7.67
C LEU A 206 -6.44 4.50 6.80
N LEU A 207 -5.30 4.60 6.11
CA LEU A 207 -5.03 5.72 5.20
C LEU A 207 -6.01 5.82 4.03
N ARG A 208 -6.54 4.68 3.56
CA ARG A 208 -7.49 4.64 2.44
C ARG A 208 -8.93 4.91 2.87
N LEU A 209 -9.22 4.91 4.17
CA LEU A 209 -10.55 5.18 4.68
C LEU A 209 -10.75 6.68 4.83
N GLN A 210 -11.81 7.18 4.21
CA GLN A 210 -12.23 8.59 4.33
C GLN A 210 -13.15 8.83 5.55
N HIS A 211 -13.56 7.77 6.24
CA HIS A 211 -14.58 7.83 7.28
C HIS A 211 -14.16 7.08 8.53
N ARG A 212 -14.76 7.44 9.66
CA ARG A 212 -14.57 6.77 10.96
C ARG A 212 -14.84 5.27 10.83
N ILE A 213 -14.08 4.43 11.52
CA ILE A 213 -14.35 2.99 11.63
C ILE A 213 -14.34 2.54 13.08
N ASP A 214 -15.02 1.43 13.35
CA ASP A 214 -14.95 0.77 14.64
C ASP A 214 -13.68 -0.07 14.76
N PRO A 215 -13.06 -0.18 15.95
CA PRO A 215 -11.85 -0.98 16.15
C PRO A 215 -11.99 -2.44 15.69
N CYS A 216 -13.20 -3.00 15.77
CA CYS A 216 -13.48 -4.38 15.35
C CYS A 216 -13.35 -4.58 13.82
N MET A 217 -13.51 -3.51 13.04
CA MET A 217 -13.36 -3.54 11.58
C MET A 217 -11.91 -3.69 11.13
N LEU A 218 -10.92 -3.52 12.02
CA LEU A 218 -9.54 -3.90 11.72
C LEU A 218 -9.41 -5.38 11.39
N ASN A 219 -10.31 -6.24 11.90
CA ASN A 219 -10.34 -7.68 11.59
C ASN A 219 -10.74 -8.00 10.14
N LEU A 220 -11.17 -7.00 9.36
CA LEU A 220 -11.46 -7.18 7.93
C LEU A 220 -10.20 -7.38 7.10
N ILE A 221 -9.03 -7.02 7.66
CA ILE A 221 -7.74 -7.04 6.99
C ILE A 221 -6.75 -7.86 7.83
N ASP A 222 -5.90 -8.64 7.17
CA ASP A 222 -4.80 -9.35 7.80
C ASP A 222 -3.48 -9.17 7.03
N GLY A 223 -2.44 -9.90 7.44
CA GLY A 223 -1.12 -9.85 6.80
C GLY A 223 -1.08 -10.40 5.37
N HIS A 224 -2.11 -11.10 4.90
CA HIS A 224 -2.21 -11.66 3.56
C HIS A 224 -3.13 -10.85 2.63
N SER A 225 -3.89 -9.89 3.18
CA SER A 225 -4.69 -8.98 2.36
C SER A 225 -3.85 -8.29 1.29
N SER A 226 -4.25 -8.48 0.04
CA SER A 226 -3.65 -7.78 -1.10
C SER A 226 -4.11 -6.30 -1.16
N ALA A 227 -3.52 -5.51 -2.05
CA ALA A 227 -4.02 -4.16 -2.32
C ALA A 227 -5.47 -4.18 -2.84
N GLN A 228 -5.84 -5.21 -3.62
CA GLN A 228 -7.20 -5.38 -4.14
C GLN A 228 -8.19 -5.69 -3.02
N ASP A 229 -7.80 -6.54 -2.06
CA ASP A 229 -8.61 -6.83 -0.86
C ASP A 229 -8.90 -5.56 -0.06
N ILE A 230 -7.87 -4.75 0.19
CA ILE A 230 -8.01 -3.50 0.95
C ILE A 230 -8.96 -2.55 0.21
N ASN A 231 -8.77 -2.38 -1.10
CA ASN A 231 -9.64 -1.53 -1.92
C ASN A 231 -11.09 -2.02 -1.92
N TRP A 232 -11.31 -3.33 -2.03
CA TRP A 232 -12.64 -3.92 -1.95
C TRP A 232 -13.29 -3.66 -0.59
N VAL A 233 -12.58 -3.85 0.53
CA VAL A 233 -13.12 -3.58 1.87
C VAL A 233 -13.48 -2.11 2.03
N CYS A 234 -12.60 -1.18 1.64
CA CYS A 234 -12.89 0.26 1.71
C CYS A 234 -14.13 0.64 0.91
N ARG A 235 -14.27 0.09 -0.30
CA ARG A 235 -15.45 0.28 -1.15
C ARG A 235 -16.72 -0.27 -0.49
N MET A 236 -16.69 -1.53 -0.06
CA MET A 236 -17.83 -2.16 0.59
C MET A 236 -18.31 -1.39 1.83
N ILE A 237 -17.38 -0.86 2.64
CA ILE A 237 -17.71 0.00 3.79
C ILE A 237 -18.45 1.26 3.35
N ARG A 238 -17.95 1.93 2.30
CA ARG A 238 -18.56 3.14 1.74
C ARG A 238 -19.95 2.85 1.18
N ASP A 239 -20.08 1.84 0.34
CA ASP A 239 -21.34 1.52 -0.35
C ASP A 239 -22.41 1.06 0.65
N THR A 240 -22.02 0.26 1.65
CA THR A 240 -22.91 -0.14 2.76
C THR A 240 -23.42 1.08 3.55
N ARG A 241 -22.58 2.10 3.78
CA ARG A 241 -22.99 3.35 4.44
C ARG A 241 -23.95 4.17 3.59
N ASN A 242 -23.69 4.27 2.29
CA ASN A 242 -24.57 4.98 1.36
C ASN A 242 -25.97 4.35 1.36
N LEU A 243 -26.04 3.02 1.29
CA LEU A 243 -27.31 2.28 1.38
C LEU A 243 -28.05 2.48 2.70
N ALA A 244 -27.32 2.79 3.78
CA ALA A 244 -27.87 2.98 5.12
C ALA A 244 -28.49 4.37 5.34
N ARG A 245 -28.39 5.30 4.39
CA ARG A 245 -29.03 6.63 4.39
C ARG A 245 -28.90 7.38 5.71
N GLY A 246 -27.67 7.55 6.18
CA GLY A 246 -27.34 8.33 7.38
C GLY A 246 -27.36 7.55 8.70
N ASN A 247 -27.61 6.23 8.70
CA ASN A 247 -27.39 5.40 9.87
C ASN A 247 -25.88 5.16 10.09
N GLU A 248 -25.26 5.98 10.94
CA GLU A 248 -23.82 5.93 11.24
C GLU A 248 -23.40 4.59 11.87
N ASP A 249 -24.29 3.93 12.62
CA ASP A 249 -24.06 2.68 13.35
C ASP A 249 -24.31 1.42 12.50
N VAL A 250 -24.57 1.57 11.19
CA VAL A 250 -24.93 0.42 10.34
C VAL A 250 -23.84 -0.65 10.30
N LEU A 251 -22.58 -0.25 10.43
CA LEU A 251 -21.41 -1.14 10.41
C LEU A 251 -21.03 -1.67 11.80
N THR A 252 -21.74 -1.29 12.86
CA THR A 252 -21.40 -1.70 14.21
C THR A 252 -21.45 -3.22 14.35
N GLY A 253 -20.35 -3.79 14.85
CA GLY A 253 -20.21 -5.24 15.05
C GLY A 253 -19.74 -6.01 13.81
N VAL A 254 -19.53 -5.36 12.67
CA VAL A 254 -18.94 -5.99 11.48
C VAL A 254 -17.48 -6.34 11.76
N THR A 255 -17.18 -7.64 11.75
CA THR A 255 -15.86 -8.19 12.14
C THR A 255 -15.23 -9.06 11.06
N SER A 256 -15.95 -9.38 9.99
CA SER A 256 -15.47 -10.22 8.90
C SER A 256 -15.94 -9.71 7.54
N LYS A 257 -15.18 -10.01 6.48
CA LYS A 257 -15.55 -9.69 5.10
C LYS A 257 -16.91 -10.30 4.74
N GLN A 258 -17.21 -11.52 5.21
CA GLN A 258 -18.51 -12.16 5.00
C GLN A 258 -19.64 -11.39 5.68
N SER A 259 -19.49 -11.00 6.95
CA SER A 259 -20.54 -10.21 7.64
C SER A 259 -20.77 -8.84 6.99
N LEU A 260 -19.72 -8.24 6.42
CA LEU A 260 -19.84 -6.99 5.66
C LEU A 260 -20.64 -7.22 4.37
N GLN A 261 -20.33 -8.29 3.63
CA GLN A 261 -21.07 -8.68 2.42
C GLN A 261 -22.53 -9.00 2.74
N ASP A 262 -22.81 -9.81 3.76
CA ASP A 262 -24.18 -10.18 4.14
C ASP A 262 -25.01 -8.97 4.55
N LEU A 263 -24.39 -8.01 5.26
CA LEU A 263 -25.03 -6.75 5.64
C LEU A 263 -25.32 -5.91 4.39
N HIS A 264 -24.33 -5.75 3.52
CA HIS A 264 -24.47 -5.03 2.26
C HIS A 264 -25.62 -5.61 1.43
N ASP A 265 -25.65 -6.92 1.22
CA ASP A 265 -26.67 -7.58 0.39
C ASP A 265 -28.07 -7.41 0.99
N LYS A 266 -28.21 -7.52 2.32
CA LYS A 266 -29.48 -7.22 3.00
C LYS A 266 -29.92 -5.77 2.78
N LEU A 267 -28.98 -4.82 2.79
CA LEU A 267 -29.29 -3.42 2.54
C LEU A 267 -29.64 -3.15 1.08
N VAL A 268 -28.93 -3.78 0.12
CA VAL A 268 -29.28 -3.73 -1.31
C VAL A 268 -30.69 -4.27 -1.51
N GLU A 269 -31.00 -5.46 -0.97
CA GLU A 269 -32.34 -6.02 -1.04
C GLU A 269 -33.37 -5.10 -0.38
N ARG A 270 -33.05 -4.45 0.74
CA ARG A 270 -33.98 -3.54 1.42
C ARG A 270 -34.18 -2.24 0.64
N PHE A 271 -33.12 -1.72 0.04
CA PHE A 271 -33.14 -0.50 -0.77
C PHE A 271 -33.92 -0.74 -2.07
N ASN A 272 -33.73 -1.90 -2.69
CA ASN A 272 -34.38 -2.28 -3.93
C ASN A 272 -35.77 -2.90 -3.73
N ARG A 273 -36.07 -3.45 -2.54
CA ARG A 273 -37.40 -4.02 -2.22
C ARG A 273 -38.48 -2.96 -2.34
N ASP A 274 -39.57 -3.41 -2.94
CA ASP A 274 -40.81 -2.66 -3.14
C ASP A 274 -41.25 -1.89 -1.90
N HIS A 275 -41.28 -0.57 -2.05
CA HIS A 275 -41.79 0.38 -1.07
C HIS A 275 -43.34 0.36 -0.97
N GLY A 276 -43.95 -0.81 -1.08
CA GLY A 276 -45.39 -1.02 -1.06
C GLY A 276 -45.95 -1.57 -2.36
N LYS A 277 -47.21 -1.24 -2.66
CA LYS A 277 -47.96 -1.78 -3.82
C LYS A 277 -47.55 -1.21 -5.18
N ASP A 278 -46.80 -0.10 -5.21
CA ASP A 278 -46.36 0.57 -6.44
C ASP A 278 -44.88 1.02 -6.34
N PRO A 279 -43.95 0.19 -6.80
CA PRO A 279 -42.51 0.45 -6.72
C PRO A 279 -42.06 1.56 -7.65
N ALA A 280 -42.72 1.69 -8.81
CA ALA A 280 -42.42 2.73 -9.79
C ALA A 280 -42.78 4.11 -9.25
N ALA A 281 -43.96 4.25 -8.63
CA ALA A 281 -44.38 5.50 -8.00
C ALA A 281 -43.43 5.92 -6.86
N TYR A 282 -42.95 4.97 -6.06
CA TYR A 282 -41.96 5.30 -5.03
C TYR A 282 -40.63 5.78 -5.63
N ARG A 283 -40.10 5.12 -6.66
CA ARG A 283 -38.85 5.54 -7.30
C ARG A 283 -38.99 6.92 -7.94
N ALA A 284 -40.13 7.22 -8.55
CA ALA A 284 -40.44 8.56 -9.05
C ALA A 284 -40.41 9.60 -7.92
N LEU A 285 -41.05 9.33 -6.78
CA LEU A 285 -41.03 10.23 -5.62
C LEU A 285 -39.63 10.39 -5.03
N LEU A 286 -38.82 9.32 -5.00
CA LEU A 286 -37.44 9.39 -4.57
C LEU A 286 -36.58 10.20 -5.57
N SER A 287 -36.79 10.03 -6.87
CA SER A 287 -36.13 10.83 -7.92
C SER A 287 -36.40 12.32 -7.75
N GLU A 288 -37.66 12.71 -7.47
CA GLU A 288 -37.99 14.12 -7.21
C GLU A 288 -37.30 14.67 -5.95
N ARG A 289 -37.15 13.83 -4.92
CA ARG A 289 -36.41 14.21 -3.70
C ARG A 289 -34.92 14.40 -3.98
N LEU A 290 -34.31 13.47 -4.71
CA LEU A 290 -32.90 13.59 -5.12
C LEU A 290 -32.70 14.84 -5.98
N LYS A 291 -33.64 15.13 -6.87
CA LYS A 291 -33.62 16.38 -7.65
C LYS A 291 -33.71 17.63 -6.77
N ALA A 292 -34.55 17.61 -5.73
CA ALA A 292 -34.66 18.72 -4.79
C ALA A 292 -33.40 18.89 -3.90
N GLU A 293 -32.71 17.80 -3.58
CA GLU A 293 -31.50 17.79 -2.74
C GLU A 293 -30.24 18.17 -3.52
N HIS A 294 -30.04 17.57 -4.70
CA HIS A 294 -28.81 17.65 -5.49
C HIS A 294 -28.91 18.51 -6.74
N GLY A 295 -30.13 18.87 -7.16
CA GLY A 295 -30.38 19.58 -8.42
C GLY A 295 -30.61 18.63 -9.61
N ASP A 296 -30.44 19.15 -10.82
CA ASP A 296 -30.56 18.34 -12.04
C ASP A 296 -29.47 17.26 -12.11
N TYR A 297 -29.79 16.14 -12.75
CA TYR A 297 -28.81 15.07 -12.95
C TYR A 297 -27.64 15.59 -13.82
N PRO A 298 -26.38 15.40 -13.39
CA PRO A 298 -25.24 16.04 -14.04
C PRO A 298 -24.98 15.44 -15.43
N PRO A 299 -24.47 16.25 -16.38
CA PRO A 299 -24.15 15.78 -17.72
C PRO A 299 -22.98 14.80 -17.69
N THR A 300 -23.07 13.73 -18.48
CA THR A 300 -22.05 12.69 -18.52
C THR A 300 -20.82 13.10 -19.34
N PRO A 301 -19.60 12.69 -18.92
CA PRO A 301 -18.35 13.18 -19.53
C PRO A 301 -18.01 12.50 -20.85
N LEU A 302 -18.47 11.27 -21.08
CA LEU A 302 -18.22 10.52 -22.30
C LEU A 302 -19.53 10.34 -23.08
N PRO A 303 -19.49 10.42 -24.42
CA PRO A 303 -20.65 10.18 -25.24
C PRO A 303 -21.05 8.70 -25.23
N ALA A 304 -22.32 8.45 -25.48
CA ALA A 304 -22.82 7.11 -25.77
C ALA A 304 -22.14 6.55 -27.03
N ILE A 305 -21.92 5.24 -27.04
CA ILE A 305 -21.52 4.48 -28.23
C ILE A 305 -22.52 3.35 -28.46
N ASP A 306 -22.46 2.69 -29.61
CA ASP A 306 -23.33 1.54 -29.88
C ASP A 306 -23.14 0.47 -28.79
N GLY A 307 -24.20 0.21 -28.04
CA GLY A 307 -24.20 -0.76 -26.93
C GLY A 307 -23.83 -0.22 -25.55
N ILE A 308 -23.34 1.02 -25.38
CA ILE A 308 -23.05 1.65 -24.07
C ILE A 308 -23.69 3.03 -23.98
N GLU A 309 -24.59 3.20 -23.01
CA GLU A 309 -25.43 4.38 -22.86
C GLU A 309 -25.32 4.97 -21.44
N PRO A 310 -25.19 6.30 -21.28
CA PRO A 310 -25.20 6.93 -19.97
C PRO A 310 -26.58 6.84 -19.31
N LEU A 311 -26.60 6.74 -17.98
CA LEU A 311 -27.80 7.08 -17.23
C LEU A 311 -27.97 8.61 -17.22
N SER A 312 -29.19 9.08 -17.45
CA SER A 312 -29.46 10.50 -17.74
C SER A 312 -30.34 11.20 -16.71
N SER A 313 -30.80 10.47 -15.70
CA SER A 313 -31.72 10.98 -14.68
C SER A 313 -31.56 10.26 -13.34
N TRP A 314 -32.02 10.89 -12.26
CA TRP A 314 -32.08 10.25 -10.94
C TRP A 314 -32.97 9.00 -10.96
N LEU A 315 -34.04 9.01 -11.75
CA LEU A 315 -34.91 7.85 -11.94
C LEU A 315 -34.16 6.70 -12.64
N ASP A 316 -33.41 6.98 -13.72
CA ASP A 316 -32.58 5.97 -14.39
C ASP A 316 -31.62 5.28 -13.41
N LEU A 317 -30.96 6.06 -12.54
CA LEU A 317 -30.04 5.54 -11.53
C LEU A 317 -30.72 4.57 -10.55
N LEU A 318 -31.91 4.95 -10.08
CA LEU A 318 -32.71 4.14 -9.16
C LEU A 318 -33.26 2.87 -9.83
N GLU A 319 -33.69 2.98 -11.08
CA GLU A 319 -34.18 1.85 -11.87
C GLU A 319 -33.06 0.87 -12.20
N GLU A 320 -31.88 1.37 -12.57
CA GLU A 320 -30.70 0.55 -12.83
C GLU A 320 -30.33 -0.28 -11.60
N GLY A 321 -30.23 0.36 -10.43
CA GLY A 321 -29.94 -0.34 -9.18
C GLY A 321 -30.95 -1.42 -8.84
N ALA A 322 -32.23 -1.15 -9.06
CA ALA A 322 -33.29 -2.13 -8.84
C ALA A 322 -33.24 -3.29 -9.84
N LEU A 323 -33.18 -3.00 -11.14
CA LEU A 323 -33.19 -3.98 -12.22
C LEU A 323 -31.96 -4.90 -12.16
N MET A 324 -30.81 -4.36 -11.81
CA MET A 324 -29.54 -5.12 -11.78
C MET A 324 -29.25 -5.72 -10.40
N HIS A 325 -30.08 -5.45 -9.40
CA HIS A 325 -29.83 -5.79 -7.99
C HIS A 325 -28.46 -5.28 -7.49
N HIS A 326 -28.15 -4.02 -7.82
CA HIS A 326 -26.91 -3.34 -7.45
C HIS A 326 -27.15 -2.28 -6.39
N CYS A 327 -26.08 -1.87 -5.71
CA CYS A 327 -26.06 -0.72 -4.81
C CYS A 327 -26.00 0.63 -5.55
N VAL A 328 -25.87 0.64 -6.88
CA VAL A 328 -25.67 1.87 -7.68
C VAL A 328 -26.78 2.91 -7.51
N GLY A 329 -27.99 2.48 -7.16
CA GLY A 329 -29.10 3.39 -6.84
C GLY A 329 -28.82 4.31 -5.65
N SER A 330 -27.86 4.00 -4.78
CA SER A 330 -27.42 4.85 -3.66
C SER A 330 -26.16 5.67 -3.97
N TYR A 331 -25.80 5.84 -5.24
CA TYR A 331 -24.60 6.62 -5.64
C TYR A 331 -24.94 8.10 -5.86
N ASP A 332 -26.09 8.58 -5.38
CA ASP A 332 -26.62 9.92 -5.63
C ASP A 332 -25.62 11.03 -5.30
N ASN A 333 -25.02 11.04 -4.11
CA ASN A 333 -23.97 12.01 -3.76
C ASN A 333 -22.77 11.97 -4.71
N HIS A 334 -22.26 10.77 -5.04
CA HIS A 334 -21.07 10.61 -5.90
C HIS A 334 -21.33 11.07 -7.33
N VAL A 335 -22.56 10.86 -7.81
CA VAL A 335 -23.00 11.35 -9.12
C VAL A 335 -23.18 12.85 -9.07
N ALA A 336 -23.89 13.39 -8.06
CA ALA A 336 -24.13 14.82 -7.88
C ALA A 336 -22.83 15.63 -7.83
N ASP A 337 -21.83 15.13 -7.09
CA ASP A 337 -20.51 15.75 -6.96
C ASP A 337 -19.65 15.61 -8.23
N GLY A 338 -20.11 14.85 -9.24
CA GLY A 338 -19.38 14.59 -10.47
C GLY A 338 -18.14 13.73 -10.26
N HIS A 339 -18.12 12.90 -9.21
CA HIS A 339 -17.03 11.97 -8.92
C HIS A 339 -17.19 10.65 -9.66
N VAL A 340 -18.43 10.23 -9.90
CA VAL A 340 -18.78 8.98 -10.59
C VAL A 340 -19.90 9.22 -11.59
N PHE A 341 -19.81 8.60 -12.76
CA PHE A 341 -20.91 8.53 -13.73
C PHE A 341 -21.24 7.08 -14.05
N ILE A 342 -22.53 6.78 -14.20
CA ILE A 342 -23.02 5.43 -14.42
C ILE A 342 -23.51 5.28 -15.85
N TYR A 343 -23.12 4.18 -16.48
CA TYR A 343 -23.53 3.77 -17.81
C TYR A 343 -24.13 2.37 -17.75
N ARG A 344 -25.05 2.10 -18.67
CA ARG A 344 -25.57 0.76 -18.93
C ARG A 344 -25.01 0.28 -20.25
N MET A 345 -24.56 -0.97 -20.28
CA MET A 345 -24.20 -1.67 -21.50
C MET A 345 -25.31 -2.65 -21.86
N VAL A 346 -25.77 -2.65 -23.10
CA VAL A 346 -26.86 -3.52 -23.59
C VAL A 346 -26.36 -4.66 -24.48
N GLN A 347 -25.15 -4.52 -25.06
CA GLN A 347 -24.53 -5.51 -25.94
C GLN A 347 -23.00 -5.53 -25.75
N PRO A 348 -22.33 -6.69 -25.88
CA PRO A 348 -22.88 -8.04 -26.08
C PRO A 348 -23.64 -8.62 -24.88
N GLU A 349 -23.55 -8.02 -23.71
CA GLU A 349 -24.28 -8.46 -22.52
C GLU A 349 -24.68 -7.27 -21.64
N ARG A 350 -25.67 -7.49 -20.76
CA ARG A 350 -26.21 -6.46 -19.90
C ARG A 350 -25.30 -6.17 -18.71
N LEU A 351 -24.66 -5.00 -18.68
CA LEU A 351 -23.75 -4.58 -17.60
C LEU A 351 -24.09 -3.18 -17.08
N THR A 352 -23.73 -2.93 -15.83
CA THR A 352 -23.63 -1.61 -15.21
C THR A 352 -22.16 -1.23 -15.14
N ILE A 353 -21.81 -0.05 -15.61
CA ILE A 353 -20.44 0.47 -15.66
C ILE A 353 -20.37 1.74 -14.82
N SER A 354 -19.43 1.82 -13.89
CA SER A 354 -19.07 3.09 -13.25
C SER A 354 -17.81 3.67 -13.90
N LEU A 355 -17.84 4.98 -14.14
CA LEU A 355 -16.72 5.77 -14.60
C LEU A 355 -16.31 6.71 -13.46
N GLU A 356 -15.08 6.60 -12.98
CA GLU A 356 -14.58 7.35 -11.83
C GLU A 356 -13.53 8.36 -12.28
N LYS A 357 -13.48 9.53 -11.64
CA LYS A 357 -12.46 10.55 -11.93
C LYS A 357 -11.19 10.29 -11.12
N LYS A 358 -10.04 10.15 -11.77
CA LYS A 358 -8.73 10.01 -11.12
C LYS A 358 -7.69 10.90 -11.81
N SER A 359 -7.08 11.81 -11.05
CA SER A 359 -6.00 12.70 -11.56
C SER A 359 -6.38 13.43 -12.86
N ASP A 360 -7.61 13.95 -12.91
CA ASP A 360 -8.25 14.61 -14.07
C ASP A 360 -8.54 13.74 -15.30
N GLU A 361 -8.28 12.44 -15.23
CA GLU A 361 -8.68 11.46 -16.25
C GLU A 361 -9.90 10.66 -15.78
N TRP A 362 -10.74 10.28 -16.74
CA TRP A 362 -11.83 9.35 -16.51
C TRP A 362 -11.32 7.93 -16.66
N ILE A 363 -11.57 7.09 -15.66
CA ILE A 363 -11.17 5.69 -15.67
C ILE A 363 -12.37 4.78 -15.43
N VAL A 364 -12.31 3.57 -15.98
CA VAL A 364 -13.29 2.52 -15.65
C VAL A 364 -13.15 2.16 -14.17
N GLY A 365 -14.22 2.34 -13.41
CA GLY A 365 -14.35 1.88 -12.03
C GLY A 365 -14.74 0.41 -11.99
N GLU A 366 -16.04 0.15 -11.84
CA GLU A 366 -16.61 -1.19 -11.78
C GLU A 366 -17.42 -1.52 -13.04
N VAL A 367 -17.35 -2.78 -13.45
CA VAL A 367 -18.16 -3.33 -14.53
C VAL A 367 -18.81 -4.59 -13.98
N ARG A 368 -20.14 -4.60 -13.86
CA ARG A 368 -20.88 -5.67 -13.20
C ARG A 368 -22.12 -6.07 -13.99
N GLY A 369 -22.34 -7.38 -14.12
CA GLY A 369 -23.59 -7.94 -14.60
C GLY A 369 -24.64 -8.04 -13.49
N TYR A 370 -25.80 -8.60 -13.82
CA TYR A 370 -26.90 -8.82 -12.89
C TYR A 370 -26.43 -9.49 -11.58
N CYS A 371 -26.90 -9.00 -10.42
CA CYS A 371 -26.48 -9.46 -9.08
C CYS A 371 -24.95 -9.45 -8.87
N ASN A 372 -24.28 -8.38 -9.29
CA ASN A 372 -22.82 -8.19 -9.21
C ASN A 372 -21.98 -9.27 -9.93
N ALA A 373 -22.57 -10.01 -10.88
CA ALA A 373 -21.86 -11.01 -11.66
C ALA A 373 -20.65 -10.42 -12.39
N SER A 374 -19.57 -11.20 -12.50
CA SER A 374 -18.39 -10.79 -13.26
C SER A 374 -18.72 -10.73 -14.75
N PRO A 375 -18.33 -9.66 -15.46
CA PRO A 375 -18.50 -9.55 -16.90
C PRO A 375 -17.62 -10.56 -17.66
N SER A 376 -18.00 -10.85 -18.90
CA SER A 376 -17.14 -11.60 -19.82
C SER A 376 -15.89 -10.80 -20.20
N ALA A 377 -14.81 -11.52 -20.53
CA ALA A 377 -13.56 -10.89 -20.96
C ALA A 377 -13.74 -10.03 -22.22
N GLY A 378 -14.62 -10.45 -23.14
CA GLY A 378 -14.93 -9.68 -24.36
C GLY A 378 -15.64 -8.36 -24.06
N ALA A 379 -16.62 -8.37 -23.16
CA ALA A 379 -17.30 -7.14 -22.77
C ALA A 379 -16.37 -6.17 -22.02
N LEU A 380 -15.50 -6.68 -21.13
CA LEU A 380 -14.50 -5.85 -20.45
C LEU A 380 -13.55 -5.15 -21.44
N GLU A 381 -13.13 -5.84 -22.49
CA GLU A 381 -12.26 -5.26 -23.52
C GLU A 381 -12.95 -4.12 -24.27
N ILE A 382 -14.24 -4.25 -24.57
CA ILE A 382 -15.04 -3.18 -25.19
C ILE A 382 -15.09 -1.95 -24.28
N VAL A 383 -15.40 -2.15 -22.98
CA VAL A 383 -15.48 -1.06 -22.01
C VAL A 383 -14.13 -0.35 -21.84
N ARG A 384 -13.03 -1.10 -21.78
CA ARG A 384 -11.69 -0.51 -21.67
C ARG A 384 -11.36 0.37 -22.87
N ARG A 385 -11.58 -0.15 -24.08
CA ARG A 385 -11.34 0.62 -25.31
C ARG A 385 -12.17 1.89 -25.36
N TRP A 386 -13.43 1.82 -24.95
CA TRP A 386 -14.32 2.99 -24.95
C TRP A 386 -13.80 4.15 -24.09
N VAL A 387 -13.15 3.88 -22.95
CA VAL A 387 -12.62 4.92 -22.06
C VAL A 387 -11.22 5.41 -22.45
N GLU A 388 -10.45 4.60 -23.19
CA GLU A 388 -9.10 4.96 -23.66
C GLU A 388 -9.09 5.84 -24.93
N PHE A 389 -10.25 6.07 -25.56
CA PHE A 389 -10.45 6.96 -26.71
C PHE A 389 -10.90 8.35 -26.28
#